data_AF-A0A6H5K914-F1
#
_entry.id   AF-A0A6H5K914-F1
#
_cell.length_a   1.000
_cell.length_b   1.000
_cell.length_c   1.000
_cell.angle_alpha   90.00
_cell.angle_beta   90.00
_cell.angle_gamma   90.00
#
_symmetry.space_group_name_H-M   'P 1'
#
loop_
_entity.id
_entity.type
_entity.pdbx_description
1 polymer ?
#
loop_
_entity_poly.entity_id
_entity_poly.type
_entity_poly.pdbx_seq_one_letter_code
_entity_poly.pdbx_strand_id
1 'polypeptide(L)'
;MQATETVSARQKVLESKETSKASDVYSFGMVAWEVLTRQTPWADQARPRDIYLRVVMREERPAMPAGGPVDIAEMVRSCWAQEPEDRPTFPVLCNWGYVGRAA
;
A
#
# COMPACT_ATOMS: atom_id res chain seq x y z
N MET A 1 -28.13 -3.82 1.79
CA MET A 1 -28.09 -2.57 2.59
C MET A 1 -26.71 -2.37 3.23
N GLN A 2 -25.60 -2.63 2.51
CA GLN A 2 -24.22 -2.50 3.01
C GLN A 2 -23.39 -1.46 2.23
N ALA A 3 -23.92 -0.89 1.13
CA ALA A 3 -23.19 0.01 0.26
C ALA A 3 -23.00 1.43 0.86
N THR A 4 -23.81 1.82 1.85
CA THR A 4 -23.79 3.17 2.42
C THR A 4 -22.66 3.38 3.43
N GLU A 5 -22.23 2.32 4.14
CA GLU A 5 -21.10 2.39 5.07
C GLU A 5 -19.76 2.45 4.34
N THR A 6 -19.61 1.68 3.26
CA THR A 6 -18.38 1.64 2.44
C THR A 6 -18.12 2.98 1.74
N VAL A 7 -19.16 3.64 1.24
CA VAL A 7 -19.05 4.97 0.63
C VAL A 7 -18.70 6.04 1.69
N SER A 8 -19.26 5.93 2.90
CA SER A 8 -18.97 6.85 4.01
C SER A 8 -17.53 6.74 4.52
N ALA A 9 -16.99 5.53 4.66
CA ALA A 9 -15.59 5.31 5.04
C ALA A 9 -14.62 5.88 4.00
N ARG A 10 -14.89 5.64 2.69
CA ARG A 10 -14.10 6.21 1.58
C ARG A 10 -14.12 7.74 1.59
N GLN A 11 -15.29 8.35 1.82
CA GLN A 11 -15.44 9.81 1.92
C GLN A 11 -14.70 10.38 3.14
N LYS A 12 -14.70 9.69 4.28
CA LYS A 12 -13.99 10.14 5.49
C LYS A 12 -12.48 10.27 5.27
N VAL A 13 -11.90 9.36 4.49
CA VAL A 13 -10.49 9.43 4.06
C VAL A 13 -10.21 10.70 3.21
N LEU A 14 -11.19 11.21 2.45
CA LEU A 14 -11.04 12.45 1.68
C LEU A 14 -11.08 13.71 2.57
N GLU A 15 -11.78 13.66 3.70
CA GLU A 15 -12.02 14.84 4.55
C GLU A 15 -11.06 14.93 5.75
N SER A 16 -10.53 13.79 6.23
CA SER A 16 -9.57 13.79 7.33
C SER A 16 -8.14 13.97 6.82
N LYS A 17 -7.51 15.11 7.15
CA LYS A 17 -6.05 15.28 7.21
C LYS A 17 -5.38 14.41 8.29
N GLU A 18 -6.04 13.35 8.74
CA GLU A 18 -5.53 12.49 9.81
C GLU A 18 -4.50 11.53 9.22
N THR A 19 -3.24 11.92 9.37
CA THR A 19 -2.12 11.01 9.17
C THR A 19 -2.26 9.86 10.18
N SER A 20 -2.32 8.64 9.67
CA SER A 20 -2.42 7.43 10.47
C SER A 20 -1.17 6.58 10.30
N LYS A 21 -0.86 5.75 11.30
CA LYS A 21 0.24 4.77 11.20
C LYS A 21 0.07 3.87 9.96
N ALA A 22 -1.17 3.55 9.59
CA ALA A 22 -1.48 2.78 8.38
C ALA A 22 -1.21 3.55 7.08
N SER A 23 -1.35 4.88 7.07
CA SER A 23 -0.95 5.73 5.93
C SER A 23 0.57 5.80 5.78
N ASP A 24 1.32 5.80 6.89
CA ASP A 24 2.78 5.72 6.88
C ASP A 24 3.27 4.37 6.32
N VAL A 25 2.62 3.27 6.71
CA VAL A 25 2.91 1.93 6.18
C VAL A 25 2.68 1.85 4.66
N TYR A 26 1.58 2.43 4.17
CA TYR A 26 1.30 2.48 2.73
C TYR A 26 2.41 3.24 1.98
N SER A 27 2.79 4.40 2.49
CA SER A 27 3.84 5.24 1.90
C SER A 27 5.20 4.55 1.96
N PHE A 28 5.50 3.83 3.04
CA PHE A 28 6.67 2.97 3.14
C PHE A 28 6.69 1.89 2.05
N GLY A 29 5.56 1.22 1.78
CA GLY A 29 5.45 0.26 0.69
C GLY A 29 5.78 0.86 -0.67
N MET A 30 5.35 2.09 -0.94
CA MET A 30 5.69 2.80 -2.19
C MET A 30 7.19 3.07 -2.29
N VAL A 31 7.82 3.58 -1.23
CA VAL A 31 9.28 3.79 -1.20
C VAL A 31 10.05 2.49 -1.35
N ALA A 32 9.61 1.42 -0.69
CA ALA A 32 10.23 0.10 -0.84
C ALA A 32 10.14 -0.40 -2.29
N TRP A 33 9.00 -0.22 -2.96
CA TRP A 33 8.84 -0.52 -4.38
C TRP A 33 9.76 0.33 -5.27
N GLU A 34 9.88 1.63 -5.01
CA GLU A 34 10.79 2.52 -5.73
C GLU A 34 12.24 2.06 -5.61
N VAL A 35 12.67 1.64 -4.42
CA VAL A 35 14.01 1.12 -4.17
C VAL A 35 14.25 -0.19 -4.93
N LEU A 36 13.27 -1.11 -4.92
CA LEU A 36 13.37 -2.40 -5.60
C LEU A 36 13.41 -2.27 -7.13
N THR A 37 12.62 -1.35 -7.68
CA THR A 37 12.44 -1.21 -9.13
C THR A 37 13.31 -0.14 -9.76
N ARG A 38 13.83 0.80 -8.95
CA ARG A 38 14.50 2.04 -9.38
C ARG A 38 13.62 2.90 -10.30
N GLN A 39 12.30 2.80 -10.14
CA GLN A 39 11.31 3.51 -10.94
C GLN A 39 10.43 4.40 -10.06
N THR A 40 9.78 5.39 -10.66
CA THR A 40 8.75 6.21 -10.01
C THR A 40 7.38 5.56 -10.21
N PRO A 41 6.58 5.33 -9.15
CA PRO A 41 5.26 4.75 -9.27
C PRO A 41 4.37 5.71 -10.05
N TRP A 42 3.63 5.18 -11.02
CA TRP A 42 2.70 5.98 -11.84
C TRP A 42 3.39 7.13 -12.60
N ALA A 43 4.64 6.95 -13.05
CA ALA A 43 5.40 7.97 -13.78
C ALA A 43 4.69 8.49 -15.06
N ASP A 44 3.74 7.73 -15.59
CA ASP A 44 2.90 8.07 -16.73
C ASP A 44 1.76 9.05 -16.40
N GLN A 45 1.52 9.35 -15.11
CA GLN A 45 0.39 10.16 -14.66
C GLN A 45 0.82 11.60 -14.36
N ALA A 46 0.24 12.55 -15.08
CA ALA A 46 0.58 13.97 -14.95
C ALA A 46 -0.09 14.67 -13.74
N ARG A 47 -1.22 14.13 -13.24
CA ARG A 47 -2.03 14.80 -12.20
C ARG A 47 -2.19 13.90 -10.98
N PRO A 48 -1.93 14.40 -9.75
CA PRO A 48 -2.11 13.63 -8.53
C PRO A 48 -3.53 13.05 -8.35
N ARG A 49 -4.55 13.75 -8.85
CA ARG A 49 -5.95 13.27 -8.83
C ARG A 49 -6.14 11.96 -9.61
N ASP A 50 -5.43 11.79 -10.72
CA ASP A 50 -5.57 10.59 -11.54
C ASP A 50 -4.95 9.38 -10.82
N ILE A 51 -3.82 9.58 -10.13
CA ILE A 51 -3.21 8.56 -9.26
C ILE A 51 -4.17 8.19 -8.12
N TYR A 52 -4.80 9.17 -7.48
CA TYR A 52 -5.80 8.92 -6.43
C TYR A 52 -6.94 8.03 -6.94
N LEU A 53 -7.51 8.31 -8.12
CA LEU A 53 -8.58 7.50 -8.69
C LEU A 53 -8.12 6.06 -8.94
N ARG A 54 -6.90 5.85 -9.47
CA ARG A 54 -6.36 4.52 -9.70
C ARG A 54 -6.15 3.74 -8.41
N VAL A 55 -5.55 4.38 -7.40
CA VAL A 55 -5.21 3.74 -6.13
C VAL A 55 -6.46 3.48 -5.27
N VAL A 56 -7.32 4.48 -5.09
CA VAL A 56 -8.40 4.44 -4.11
C VAL A 56 -9.68 3.88 -4.70
N MET A 57 -10.02 4.25 -5.93
CA MET A 57 -11.28 3.83 -6.55
C MET A 57 -11.16 2.55 -7.37
N ARG A 58 -9.99 2.32 -7.99
CA ARG A 58 -9.74 1.13 -8.83
C ARG A 58 -8.84 0.10 -8.16
N GLU A 59 -8.33 0.40 -6.97
CA GLU A 59 -7.51 -0.50 -6.17
C GLU A 59 -6.24 -0.96 -6.91
N GLU A 60 -5.78 -0.16 -7.89
CA GLU A 60 -4.61 -0.47 -8.68
C GLU A 60 -3.33 -0.27 -7.86
N ARG A 61 -2.31 -1.11 -8.09
CA ARG A 61 -0.99 -1.05 -7.46
C ARG A 61 0.11 -1.15 -8.51
N PRO A 62 1.31 -0.57 -8.26
CA PRO A 62 2.45 -0.75 -9.16
C PRO A 62 2.81 -2.24 -9.33
N ALA A 63 3.20 -2.63 -10.53
CA ALA A 63 3.60 -4.00 -10.81
C ALA A 63 4.93 -4.33 -10.11
N MET A 64 5.00 -5.49 -9.44
CA MET A 64 6.25 -5.99 -8.88
C MET A 64 7.13 -6.58 -10.00
N PRO A 65 8.46 -6.38 -9.97
CA PRO A 65 9.36 -6.97 -10.95
C PRO A 65 9.38 -8.50 -10.83
N ALA A 66 9.46 -9.18 -11.97
CA ALA A 66 9.64 -10.62 -12.00
C ALA A 66 11.06 -10.99 -11.53
N GLY A 67 11.19 -12.05 -10.73
CA GLY A 67 12.50 -12.56 -10.29
C GLY A 67 13.13 -11.87 -9.09
N GLY A 68 12.41 -10.97 -8.40
CA GLY A 68 12.85 -10.44 -7.09
C GLY A 68 12.60 -11.41 -5.93
N PRO A 69 13.17 -11.15 -4.73
CA PRO A 69 12.89 -11.95 -3.53
C PRO A 69 11.39 -11.96 -3.21
N VAL A 70 10.77 -13.15 -3.24
CA VAL A 70 9.31 -13.32 -3.08
C VAL A 70 8.83 -12.72 -1.76
N ASP A 71 9.52 -13.02 -0.67
CA ASP A 71 9.18 -12.54 0.67
C ASP A 71 9.11 -11.00 0.75
N ILE A 72 10.03 -10.31 0.08
CA ILE A 72 10.07 -8.85 0.05
C ILE A 72 8.95 -8.30 -0.83
N ALA A 73 8.66 -8.96 -1.95
CA ALA A 73 7.53 -8.58 -2.80
C ALA A 73 6.19 -8.75 -2.07
N GLU A 74 6.03 -9.79 -1.26
CA GLU A 74 4.86 -10.00 -0.41
C GLU A 74 4.77 -8.95 0.70
N MET A 75 5.88 -8.64 1.37
CA MET A 75 5.96 -7.56 2.35
C MET A 75 5.46 -6.24 1.75
N VAL A 76 6.00 -5.85 0.60
CA VAL A 76 5.64 -4.60 -0.09
C VAL A 76 4.17 -4.60 -0.48
N ARG A 77 3.64 -5.70 -1.03
CA ARG A 77 2.22 -5.79 -1.37
C ARG A 77 1.32 -5.67 -0.14
N SER A 78 1.71 -6.26 0.99
CA SER A 78 0.92 -6.20 2.23
C SER A 78 0.78 -4.77 2.78
N CYS A 79 1.80 -3.92 2.58
CA CYS A 79 1.72 -2.49 2.93
C CYS A 79 0.61 -1.75 2.16
N TRP A 80 0.15 -2.29 1.03
CA TRP A 80 -0.82 -1.65 0.16
C TRP A 80 -2.22 -2.25 0.21
N ALA A 81 -2.55 -2.99 1.27
CA ALA A 81 -3.92 -3.41 1.53
C ALA A 81 -4.87 -2.21 1.43
N GLN A 82 -6.02 -2.43 0.79
CA GLN A 82 -6.97 -1.36 0.49
C GLN A 82 -7.47 -0.73 1.78
N GLU A 83 -8.00 -1.57 2.67
CA GLU A 83 -8.42 -1.15 4.00
C GLU A 83 -7.18 -0.89 4.89
N PRO A 84 -7.09 0.27 5.55
CA PRO A 84 -5.94 0.62 6.39
C PRO A 84 -5.62 -0.38 7.52
N GLU A 85 -6.64 -0.99 8.10
CA GLU A 85 -6.56 -1.98 9.17
C GLU A 85 -5.93 -3.32 8.76
N ASP A 86 -6.00 -3.65 7.47
CA ASP A 86 -5.41 -4.87 6.92
C ASP A 86 -3.90 -4.71 6.64
N ARG A 87 -3.38 -3.50 6.75
CA ARG A 87 -1.95 -3.23 6.56
C ARG A 87 -1.17 -3.68 7.80
N PRO A 88 0.01 -4.30 7.64
CA PRO A 88 0.83 -4.70 8.76
C PRO A 88 1.31 -3.46 9.54
N THR A 89 1.54 -3.63 10.83
CA THR A 89 2.21 -2.60 11.62
C THR A 89 3.72 -2.63 11.39
N PHE A 90 4.43 -1.53 11.62
CA PHE A 90 5.90 -1.52 11.53
C PHE A 90 6.58 -2.62 12.38
N PRO A 91 6.15 -2.94 13.62
CA PRO A 91 6.66 -4.10 14.33
C PRO A 91 6.56 -5.43 13.56
N VAL A 92 5.45 -5.66 12.85
CA VAL A 92 5.28 -6.84 12.00
C VAL A 92 6.26 -6.80 10.82
N LEU A 93 6.40 -5.64 10.17
CA LEU A 93 7.34 -5.45 9.05
C LEU A 93 8.80 -5.66 9.48
N CYS A 94 9.21 -5.15 10.65
CA CYS A 94 10.55 -5.37 11.20
C CYS A 94 10.83 -6.85 11.49
N ASN A 95 9.78 -7.64 11.73
CA ASN A 95 9.89 -9.07 11.99
C ASN A 95 9.64 -9.96 10.76
N TRP A 96 9.37 -9.37 9.58
CA TRP A 96 8.86 -10.09 8.40
C TRP A 96 9.72 -11.30 8.00
N GLY A 97 11.04 -11.12 7.96
CA GLY A 97 12.00 -12.18 7.59
C GLY A 97 12.36 -13.18 8.68
N TYR A 98 11.75 -13.09 9.88
CA TYR A 98 11.91 -14.05 10.96
C TYR A 98 10.77 -15.07 11.02
N VAL A 99 9.61 -14.77 10.42
CA VAL A 99 8.41 -15.63 10.42
C VAL A 99 8.60 -16.92 9.60
N GLY A 100 9.69 -17.03 8.82
CA GLY A 100 10.03 -18.22 8.01
C GLY A 100 11.38 -18.88 8.34
N ARG A 101 12.07 -18.51 9.43
CA ARG A 101 13.37 -19.11 9.84
C ARG A 101 13.30 -19.92 11.14
N ALA A 102 12.15 -20.50 11.42
CA ALA A 102 12.01 -21.56 12.40
C ALA A 102 11.78 -22.88 11.65
N ALA A 103 12.88 -23.62 11.46
CA ALA A 103 13.06 -25.02 11.03
C ALA A 103 14.07 -25.16 9.87
#